data_AF-A0A2D5XF36-F1
#
_entry.id   AF-A0A2D5XF36-F1
#
_cell.length_a   1.000
_cell.length_b   1.000
_cell.length_c   1.000
_cell.angle_alpha   90.00
_cell.angle_beta   90.00
_cell.angle_gamma   90.00
#
_symmetry.space_group_name_H-M   'P 1'
#
loop_
_entity.id
_entity.type
_entity.pdbx_description
1 polymer ?
#
loop_
_entity_poly.entity_id
_entity_poly.type
_entity_poly.pdbx_seq_one_letter_code
_entity_poly.pdbx_strand_id
1 'polypeptide(L)'
;MTSRESCLLCQIIGNKIPSYKVYEDDLTLAVLDVNGANPGHCFVMPKEHYPIIEQVPDDVLGNLFIVANKISSAIFETLKVQGTNIFVRNGVPAGQTVAHFMVNVIPRQENDGVNLQWKPKQLSEEEVSTIELKLKEEIKNTGVQKIEKTEKPESAPKEVVTQSTPAIDDEDDYFMKQLRRIP
;
A
#
# COMPACT_ATOMS: atom_id res chain seq x y z
N MET A 1 16.85 -5.87 19.67
CA MET A 1 17.15 -6.54 18.39
C MET A 1 16.39 -7.84 18.36
N THR A 2 15.20 -7.87 17.75
CA THR A 2 14.47 -9.12 17.52
C THR A 2 15.19 -9.91 16.43
N SER A 3 15.61 -11.13 16.74
CA SER A 3 16.19 -12.05 15.77
C SER A 3 15.10 -12.60 14.83
N ARG A 4 15.46 -13.02 13.61
CA ARG A 4 14.56 -13.71 12.66
C ARG A 4 13.79 -14.86 13.33
N GLU A 5 14.39 -15.52 14.31
CA GLU A 5 13.81 -16.66 15.03
C GLU A 5 12.70 -16.27 16.02
N SER A 6 12.79 -15.07 16.62
CA SER A 6 11.80 -14.54 17.57
C SER A 6 10.70 -13.72 16.91
N CYS A 7 10.82 -13.45 15.60
CA CYS A 7 9.82 -12.71 14.85
C CYS A 7 8.60 -13.58 14.51
N LEU A 8 7.42 -13.14 14.97
CA LEU A 8 6.15 -13.82 14.70
C LEU A 8 5.87 -13.96 13.20
N LEU A 9 6.14 -12.90 12.42
CA LEU A 9 5.91 -12.93 10.96
C LEU A 9 6.86 -13.90 10.25
N CYS A 10 8.14 -13.97 10.65
CA CYS A 10 9.07 -14.98 10.14
C CYS A 10 8.62 -16.41 10.47
N GLN A 11 8.00 -16.63 11.63
CA GLN A 11 7.45 -17.93 12.00
C GLN A 11 6.23 -18.29 11.13
N ILE A 12 5.40 -17.32 10.77
CA ILE A 12 4.31 -17.50 9.80
C ILE A 12 4.86 -17.83 8.41
N ILE A 13 5.84 -17.06 7.93
CA ILE A 13 6.50 -17.28 6.63
C ILE A 13 7.15 -18.67 6.57
N GLY A 14 7.81 -19.08 7.64
CA GLY A 14 8.43 -20.41 7.78
C GLY A 14 7.45 -21.55 8.09
N ASN A 15 6.14 -21.32 8.02
CA ASN A 15 5.08 -22.30 8.33
C ASN A 15 5.18 -22.93 9.74
N LYS A 16 5.84 -22.27 10.70
CA LYS A 16 5.92 -22.72 12.10
C LYS A 16 4.64 -22.42 12.87
N ILE A 17 3.91 -21.39 12.44
CA ILE A 17 2.61 -21.00 12.97
C ILE A 17 1.58 -21.08 11.84
N PRO A 18 0.39 -21.67 12.08
CA PRO A 18 -0.65 -21.71 11.08
C PRO A 18 -1.12 -20.30 10.70
N SER A 19 -1.37 -20.08 9.42
CA SER A 19 -1.90 -18.82 8.90
C SER A 19 -2.84 -19.07 7.72
N TYR A 20 -3.75 -18.14 7.49
CA TYR A 20 -4.64 -18.16 6.33
C TYR A 20 -3.98 -17.38 5.20
N LYS A 21 -3.19 -18.08 4.39
CA LYS A 21 -2.50 -17.50 3.22
C LYS A 21 -3.49 -17.21 2.11
N VAL A 22 -3.44 -15.99 1.55
CA VAL A 22 -4.28 -15.57 0.42
C VAL A 22 -3.47 -15.37 -0.85
N TYR A 23 -2.17 -15.16 -0.74
CA TYR A 23 -1.24 -15.03 -1.86
C TYR A 23 0.19 -15.33 -1.40
N GLU A 24 0.98 -15.96 -2.27
CA GLU A 24 2.40 -16.22 -2.02
C GLU A 24 3.16 -16.24 -3.36
N ASP A 25 4.26 -15.50 -3.44
CA ASP A 25 5.26 -15.59 -4.52
C ASP A 25 6.68 -15.71 -3.93
N ASP A 26 7.71 -15.57 -4.76
CA ASP A 26 9.11 -15.72 -4.32
C ASP A 26 9.57 -14.64 -3.31
N LEU A 27 8.95 -13.45 -3.33
CA LEU A 27 9.35 -12.29 -2.53
C LEU A 27 8.36 -11.95 -1.42
N THR A 28 7.07 -12.24 -1.63
CA THR A 28 5.95 -11.71 -0.85
C THR A 28 5.06 -12.85 -0.35
N LEU A 29 4.57 -12.69 0.86
CA LEU A 29 3.51 -13.50 1.44
C LEU A 29 2.39 -12.57 1.92
N ALA A 30 1.14 -12.95 1.63
CA ALA A 30 -0.02 -12.27 2.16
C ALA A 30 -0.92 -13.22 2.96
N VAL A 31 -1.32 -12.77 4.15
CA VAL A 31 -2.11 -13.57 5.10
C VAL A 31 -3.25 -12.74 5.70
N LEU A 32 -4.34 -13.39 6.07
CA LEU A 32 -5.40 -12.74 6.85
C LEU A 32 -4.96 -12.51 8.29
N ASP A 33 -5.31 -11.34 8.83
CA ASP A 33 -5.15 -11.00 10.22
C ASP A 33 -6.36 -11.49 11.03
N VAL A 34 -6.12 -12.47 11.91
CA VAL A 34 -7.15 -13.06 12.79
C VAL A 34 -7.66 -12.05 13.81
N ASN A 35 -6.83 -11.07 14.20
CA ASN A 35 -7.18 -10.01 15.16
C ASN A 35 -7.29 -8.65 14.45
N GLY A 36 -7.69 -8.67 13.18
CA GLY A 36 -7.72 -7.50 12.33
C GLY A 36 -8.86 -6.52 12.64
N ALA A 37 -8.73 -5.31 12.10
CA ALA A 37 -9.69 -4.24 12.36
C ALA A 37 -11.08 -4.51 11.76
N ASN A 38 -11.13 -5.21 10.62
CA ASN A 38 -12.36 -5.60 9.93
C ASN A 38 -12.20 -6.99 9.29
N PRO A 39 -13.30 -7.72 9.02
CA PRO A 39 -13.28 -8.97 8.27
C PRO A 39 -12.58 -8.79 6.91
N GLY A 40 -11.55 -9.59 6.65
CA GLY A 40 -10.72 -9.48 5.44
C GLY A 40 -9.48 -8.59 5.58
N HIS A 41 -9.17 -8.08 6.78
CA HIS A 41 -7.88 -7.43 7.04
C HIS A 41 -6.73 -8.38 6.67
N CYS A 42 -5.83 -7.90 5.81
CA CYS A 42 -4.71 -8.67 5.31
C CYS A 42 -3.38 -7.95 5.58
N PHE A 43 -2.37 -8.73 5.93
CA PHE A 43 -0.97 -8.30 5.95
C PHE A 43 -0.27 -8.79 4.68
N VAL A 44 0.37 -7.87 3.97
CA VAL A 44 1.26 -8.17 2.84
C VAL A 44 2.69 -7.88 3.29
N MET A 45 3.53 -8.91 3.33
CA MET A 45 4.86 -8.84 3.95
C MET A 45 5.92 -9.49 3.07
N PRO A 46 7.16 -9.00 3.09
CA PRO A 46 8.27 -9.66 2.43
C PRO A 46 8.58 -10.97 3.15
N LYS A 47 9.03 -11.97 2.39
CA LYS A 47 9.50 -13.25 2.92
C LYS A 47 10.80 -13.11 3.70
N GLU A 48 11.67 -12.21 3.27
CA GLU A 48 12.86 -11.84 4.03
C GLU A 48 12.54 -10.84 5.15
N HIS A 49 13.37 -10.88 6.19
CA HIS A 49 13.14 -10.11 7.41
C HIS A 49 13.70 -8.70 7.27
N TYR A 50 12.80 -7.72 7.20
CA TYR A 50 13.12 -6.30 7.25
C TYR A 50 12.35 -5.64 8.38
N PRO A 51 12.99 -5.08 9.42
CA PRO A 51 12.29 -4.47 10.54
C PRO A 51 11.45 -3.23 10.17
N ILE A 52 11.95 -2.42 9.24
CA ILE A 52 11.40 -1.12 8.85
C ILE A 52 11.55 -0.92 7.35
N ILE A 53 10.78 0.01 6.78
CA ILE A 53 10.71 0.22 5.32
C ILE A 53 12.07 0.59 4.72
N GLU A 54 12.90 1.31 5.45
CA GLU A 54 14.22 1.79 5.00
C GLU A 54 15.22 0.67 4.72
N GLN A 55 14.93 -0.57 5.15
CA GLN A 55 15.77 -1.74 4.91
C GLN A 55 15.26 -2.60 3.75
N VAL A 56 14.08 -2.31 3.21
CA VAL A 56 13.45 -3.11 2.15
C VAL A 56 14.03 -2.66 0.80
N PRO A 57 14.55 -3.59 -0.03
CA PRO A 57 14.97 -3.27 -1.40
C PRO A 57 13.82 -2.74 -2.27
N ASP A 58 14.12 -1.85 -3.21
CA ASP A 58 13.10 -1.16 -4.03
C ASP A 58 12.24 -2.11 -4.87
N ASP A 59 12.82 -3.18 -5.40
CA ASP A 59 12.13 -4.21 -6.18
C ASP A 59 11.14 -5.00 -5.32
N VAL A 60 11.54 -5.34 -4.09
CA VAL A 60 10.68 -5.98 -3.10
C VAL A 60 9.56 -5.03 -2.68
N LEU A 61 9.89 -3.76 -2.41
CA LEU A 61 8.91 -2.75 -2.03
C LEU A 61 7.86 -2.54 -3.12
N GLY A 62 8.29 -2.46 -4.38
CA GLY A 62 7.41 -2.39 -5.54
C GLY A 62 6.48 -3.60 -5.62
N ASN A 63 7.00 -4.82 -5.47
CA ASN A 63 6.19 -6.03 -5.48
C ASN A 63 5.13 -6.04 -4.36
N LEU A 64 5.49 -5.62 -3.15
CA LEU A 64 4.57 -5.58 -2.00
C LEU A 64 3.34 -4.70 -2.28
N PHE A 65 3.53 -3.52 -2.89
CA PHE A 65 2.40 -2.63 -3.21
C PHE A 65 1.59 -3.09 -4.43
N ILE A 66 2.22 -3.76 -5.41
CA ILE A 66 1.50 -4.44 -6.50
C ILE A 66 0.56 -5.50 -5.91
N VAL A 67 1.08 -6.37 -5.03
CA VAL A 67 0.30 -7.41 -4.37
C VAL A 67 -0.80 -6.82 -3.49
N ALA A 68 -0.51 -5.76 -2.72
CA ALA A 68 -1.51 -5.06 -1.91
C ALA A 68 -2.67 -4.48 -2.74
N ASN A 69 -2.39 -3.94 -3.93
CA ASN A 69 -3.41 -3.49 -4.89
C ASN A 69 -4.30 -4.66 -5.34
N LYS A 70 -3.70 -5.80 -5.73
CA LYS A 70 -4.45 -6.98 -6.16
C LYS A 70 -5.33 -7.54 -5.03
N ILE A 71 -4.83 -7.58 -3.81
CA ILE A 71 -5.59 -8.00 -2.63
C ILE A 71 -6.74 -7.05 -2.33
N SER A 72 -6.50 -5.73 -2.37
CA SER A 72 -7.58 -4.73 -2.23
C SER A 72 -8.66 -4.97 -3.28
N SER A 73 -8.30 -5.20 -4.54
CA SER A 73 -9.25 -5.47 -5.61
C SER A 73 -10.05 -6.75 -5.38
N ALA A 74 -9.41 -7.81 -4.90
CA ALA A 74 -10.09 -9.06 -4.53
C ALA A 74 -11.06 -8.85 -3.37
N ILE A 75 -10.66 -8.11 -2.33
CA ILE A 75 -11.49 -7.74 -1.18
C ILE A 75 -12.79 -7.05 -1.63
N PHE A 76 -12.70 -6.09 -2.55
CA PHE A 76 -13.88 -5.43 -3.10
C PHE A 76 -14.83 -6.43 -3.75
N GLU A 77 -14.30 -7.35 -4.55
CA GLU A 77 -15.13 -8.31 -5.28
C GLU A 77 -15.75 -9.37 -4.38
N THR A 78 -15.03 -9.83 -3.37
CA THR A 78 -15.47 -10.92 -2.50
C THR A 78 -16.35 -10.44 -1.35
N LEU A 79 -15.99 -9.31 -0.73
CA LEU A 79 -16.65 -8.82 0.48
C LEU A 79 -17.63 -7.68 0.22
N LYS A 80 -17.69 -7.18 -1.03
CA LYS A 80 -18.56 -6.08 -1.46
C LYS A 80 -18.45 -4.84 -0.55
N VAL A 81 -17.23 -4.58 -0.07
CA VAL A 81 -16.92 -3.40 0.75
C VAL A 81 -16.91 -2.12 -0.09
N GLN A 82 -17.01 -0.96 0.57
CA GLN A 82 -17.07 0.35 -0.08
C GLN A 82 -15.69 1.02 -0.20
N GLY A 83 -14.67 0.48 0.48
CA GLY A 83 -13.34 1.06 0.49
C GLY A 83 -12.28 0.08 0.98
N THR A 84 -11.02 0.49 0.85
CA THR A 84 -9.90 -0.13 1.57
C THR A 84 -8.95 0.95 2.07
N ASN A 85 -8.42 0.80 3.29
CA ASN A 85 -7.22 1.52 3.69
C ASN A 85 -6.00 0.66 3.45
N ILE A 86 -4.99 1.24 2.80
CA ILE A 86 -3.68 0.63 2.62
C ILE A 86 -2.68 1.52 3.34
N PHE A 87 -2.00 1.00 4.35
CA PHE A 87 -1.01 1.78 5.09
C PHE A 87 0.08 0.92 5.71
N VAL A 88 1.15 1.61 6.10
CA VAL A 88 2.32 1.05 6.75
C VAL A 88 2.46 1.72 8.11
N ARG A 89 2.77 0.95 9.15
CA ARG A 89 3.22 1.47 10.44
C ARG A 89 4.73 1.30 10.52
N ASN A 90 5.48 2.37 10.31
CA ASN A 90 6.95 2.36 10.34
C ASN A 90 7.44 3.00 11.64
N GLY A 91 7.96 2.17 12.55
CA GLY A 91 8.41 2.58 13.88
C GLY A 91 7.33 2.49 14.97
N VAL A 92 7.78 2.35 16.21
CA VAL A 92 6.91 2.16 17.39
C VAL A 92 5.91 3.31 17.59
N PRO A 93 6.29 4.61 17.46
CA PRO A 93 5.33 5.70 17.59
C PRO A 93 4.25 5.72 16.50
N ALA A 94 4.51 5.11 15.35
CA ALA A 94 3.53 4.92 14.29
C ALA A 94 2.59 3.72 14.53
N GLY A 95 2.74 3.03 15.67
CA GLY A 95 1.94 1.86 16.06
C GLY A 95 2.49 0.53 15.53
N GLN A 96 3.77 0.47 15.15
CA GLN A 96 4.40 -0.80 14.78
C GLN A 96 4.59 -1.69 16.02
N THR A 97 3.92 -2.84 16.05
CA THR A 97 3.98 -3.79 17.17
C THR A 97 4.93 -4.95 16.93
N VAL A 98 5.21 -5.27 15.66
CA VAL A 98 6.15 -6.32 15.25
C VAL A 98 7.20 -5.71 14.35
N ALA A 99 8.48 -5.97 14.66
CA ALA A 99 9.63 -5.51 13.89
C ALA A 99 9.85 -6.37 12.64
N HIS A 100 8.83 -6.46 11.78
CA HIS A 100 8.90 -7.03 10.43
C HIS A 100 7.93 -6.24 9.56
N PHE A 101 8.43 -5.71 8.45
CA PHE A 101 7.74 -4.78 7.58
C PHE A 101 6.50 -5.45 7.00
N MET A 102 5.37 -4.75 7.04
CA MET A 102 4.13 -5.24 6.44
C MET A 102 3.26 -4.07 6.00
N VAL A 103 2.61 -4.26 4.86
CA VAL A 103 1.56 -3.38 4.36
C VAL A 103 0.23 -3.93 4.87
N ASN A 104 -0.56 -3.07 5.52
CA ASN A 104 -1.89 -3.41 6.02
C ASN A 104 -2.89 -3.09 4.91
N VAL A 105 -3.78 -4.02 4.58
CA VAL A 105 -4.91 -3.81 3.67
C VAL A 105 -6.20 -4.08 4.45
N ILE A 106 -6.89 -3.00 4.84
CA ILE A 106 -8.09 -3.06 5.68
C ILE A 106 -9.33 -2.78 4.84
N PRO A 107 -10.26 -3.73 4.67
CA PRO A 107 -11.58 -3.47 4.08
C PRO A 107 -12.35 -2.42 4.88
N ARG A 108 -13.05 -1.51 4.21
CA ARG A 108 -13.82 -0.43 4.83
C ARG A 108 -15.28 -0.44 4.40
N GLN A 109 -16.14 -0.22 5.38
CA GLN A 109 -17.56 0.02 5.17
C GLN A 109 -17.99 1.25 5.97
N GLU A 110 -19.09 1.86 5.55
CA GLU A 110 -19.71 2.93 6.30
C GLU A 110 -20.01 2.48 7.74
N ASN A 111 -19.66 3.31 8.72
CA ASN A 111 -19.88 3.06 10.14
C ASN A 111 -19.21 1.78 10.70
N ASP A 112 -18.11 1.31 10.09
CA ASP A 112 -17.36 0.14 10.55
C ASP A 112 -16.54 0.34 11.84
N GLY A 113 -16.58 1.54 12.44
CA GLY A 113 -15.89 1.85 13.69
C GLY A 113 -14.37 2.02 13.57
N VAL A 114 -13.77 1.81 12.40
CA VAL A 114 -12.32 1.99 12.18
C VAL A 114 -12.01 3.48 12.00
N ASN A 115 -11.22 4.04 12.93
CA ASN A 115 -10.84 5.46 12.92
C ASN A 115 -9.38 5.65 12.52
N LEU A 116 -9.16 6.23 11.33
CA LEU A 116 -7.85 6.65 10.83
C LEU A 116 -7.80 8.16 10.58
N GLN A 117 -8.62 8.94 11.29
CA GLN A 117 -8.66 10.39 11.17
C GLN A 117 -7.68 11.05 12.15
N TRP A 118 -7.03 12.13 11.70
CA TRP A 118 -6.23 13.01 12.55
C TRP A 118 -6.75 14.44 12.47
N LYS A 119 -6.51 15.21 13.53
CA LYS A 119 -6.78 16.65 13.52
C LYS A 119 -5.68 17.34 12.71
N PRO A 120 -6.01 18.05 11.62
CA PRO A 120 -5.01 18.79 10.85
C PRO A 120 -4.29 19.80 11.73
N LYS A 121 -2.96 19.81 11.67
CA LYS A 121 -2.13 20.85 12.28
C LYS A 121 -1.80 21.90 11.22
N GLN A 122 -2.00 23.17 11.54
CA GLN A 122 -1.57 24.28 10.70
C GLN A 122 -0.14 24.63 11.09
N LEU A 123 0.76 24.67 10.10
CA LEU A 123 2.14 25.13 10.27
C LEU A 123 2.28 26.55 9.70
N SER A 124 3.20 27.34 10.25
CA SER A 124 3.56 28.63 9.66
C SER A 124 4.35 28.46 8.35
N GLU A 125 4.33 29.48 7.48
CA GLU A 125 5.11 29.48 6.23
C GLU A 125 6.62 29.26 6.48
N GLU A 126 7.14 29.84 7.57
CA GLU A 126 8.54 29.68 7.96
C GLU A 126 8.87 28.24 8.35
N GLU A 127 8.01 27.59 9.14
CA GLU A 127 8.18 26.17 9.51
C GLU A 127 8.14 25.26 8.28
N VAL A 128 7.17 25.48 7.38
CA VAL A 128 7.03 24.68 6.15
C VAL A 128 8.27 24.83 5.27
N SER A 129 8.72 26.05 5.02
CA SER A 129 9.92 26.34 4.22
C SER A 129 11.18 25.70 4.83
N THR A 130 11.34 25.80 6.15
CA THR A 130 12.46 25.20 6.87
C THR A 130 12.47 23.67 6.74
N ILE A 131 11.32 23.02 6.89
CA ILE A 131 11.18 21.56 6.75
C ILE A 131 11.46 21.13 5.31
N GLU A 132 10.92 21.86 4.33
CA GLU A 132 11.12 21.57 2.91
C GLU A 132 12.61 21.55 2.53
N LEU A 133 13.37 22.57 2.96
CA LEU A 133 14.80 22.66 2.68
C LEU A 133 15.58 21.48 3.28
N LYS A 134 15.32 21.15 4.55
CA LYS A 134 15.96 20.01 5.23
C LYS A 134 15.67 18.68 4.54
N LEU A 135 14.41 18.45 4.15
CA LEU A 135 14.03 17.23 3.45
C LEU A 135 14.66 17.14 2.06
N LYS A 136 14.71 18.26 1.31
CA LYS A 136 15.37 18.31 0.00
C LYS A 136 16.86 18.04 0.07
N GLU A 137 17.52 18.44 1.15
CA GLU A 137 18.93 18.14 1.38
C GLU A 137 19.11 16.65 1.66
N GLU A 138 18.33 16.09 2.58
CA GLU A 138 18.47 14.70 3.01
C GLU A 138 18.11 13.70 1.89
N ILE A 139 17.08 13.97 1.09
CA ILE A 139 16.68 13.08 -0.02
C ILE A 139 17.80 12.89 -1.06
N LYS A 140 18.70 13.87 -1.22
CA LYS A 140 19.86 13.70 -2.12
C LYS A 140 20.81 12.63 -1.61
N ASN A 141 20.86 12.41 -0.30
CA ASN A 141 21.72 11.44 0.35
C ASN A 141 21.12 10.03 0.36
N THR A 142 19.81 9.88 0.11
CA THR A 142 19.12 8.58 0.14
C THR A 142 19.12 7.83 -1.20
N GLY A 143 19.80 8.35 -2.22
CA GLY A 143 19.91 7.69 -3.53
C GLY A 143 18.68 7.82 -4.44
N VAL A 144 17.62 8.51 -3.98
CA VAL A 144 16.48 8.86 -4.83
C VAL A 144 16.92 9.97 -5.80
N GLN A 145 17.46 9.58 -6.95
CA GLN A 145 17.75 10.52 -8.03
C GLN A 145 16.44 10.98 -8.66
N LYS A 146 16.40 12.25 -9.11
CA LYS A 146 15.31 12.74 -9.98
C LYS A 146 15.18 11.75 -11.13
N ILE A 147 14.01 11.11 -11.25
CA ILE A 147 13.55 10.64 -12.55
C ILE A 147 13.63 11.88 -13.44
N GLU A 148 14.53 11.86 -14.43
CA GLU A 148 14.60 12.90 -15.45
C GLU A 148 13.17 13.13 -15.94
N LYS A 149 12.76 14.41 -16.00
CA LYS A 149 11.44 14.77 -16.52
C LYS A 149 11.30 14.08 -17.87
N THR A 150 10.53 12.99 -17.96
CA THR A 150 9.90 12.62 -19.21
C THR A 150 9.12 13.84 -19.62
N GLU A 151 9.57 14.46 -20.71
CA GLU A 151 8.98 15.68 -21.25
C GLU A 151 7.47 15.51 -21.26
N LYS A 152 6.80 16.46 -20.61
CA LYS A 152 5.35 16.58 -20.65
C LYS A 152 4.97 16.62 -22.13
N PRO A 153 4.18 15.68 -22.67
CA PRO A 153 3.79 15.76 -24.07
C PRO A 153 3.16 17.12 -24.30
N GLU A 154 3.78 17.86 -25.21
CA GLU A 154 3.47 19.23 -25.53
C GLU A 154 2.04 19.30 -26.07
N SER A 155 1.20 20.10 -25.41
CA SER A 155 -0.17 20.49 -25.79
C SER A 155 -1.10 19.38 -26.28
N ALA A 156 -2.17 19.15 -25.51
CA ALA A 156 -3.33 18.38 -25.93
C ALA A 156 -3.74 18.69 -27.39
N PRO A 157 -3.99 17.67 -28.24
CA PRO A 157 -4.69 17.89 -29.49
C PRO A 157 -6.06 18.49 -29.16
N LYS A 158 -6.22 19.77 -29.48
CA LYS A 158 -7.53 20.39 -29.62
C LYS A 158 -8.15 19.83 -30.89
N GLU A 159 -8.87 18.72 -30.75
CA GLU A 159 -10.03 18.36 -31.56
C GLU A 159 -10.67 17.11 -30.96
N VAL A 160 -11.85 17.29 -30.37
CA VAL A 160 -12.74 16.19 -30.02
C VAL A 160 -13.26 15.62 -31.34
N VAL A 161 -12.57 14.63 -31.88
CA VAL A 161 -13.16 13.79 -32.92
C VAL A 161 -13.97 12.73 -32.21
N THR A 162 -15.29 12.92 -32.20
CA THR A 162 -16.26 11.88 -31.83
C THR A 162 -16.14 10.72 -32.80
N GLN A 163 -15.32 9.74 -32.46
CA GLN A 163 -15.47 8.38 -32.98
C GLN A 163 -16.18 7.57 -31.92
N SER A 164 -17.41 7.18 -32.23
CA SER A 164 -18.18 6.21 -31.46
C SER A 164 -17.42 4.90 -31.40
N THR A 165 -16.84 4.57 -30.25
CA THR A 165 -16.34 3.23 -29.98
C THR A 165 -17.53 2.27 -29.97
N PRO A 166 -17.47 1.10 -30.62
CA PRO A 166 -18.53 0.11 -30.50
C PRO A 166 -18.70 -0.27 -29.03
N ALA A 167 -19.93 -0.47 -28.60
CA ALA A 167 -20.22 -1.03 -27.29
C ALA A 167 -19.54 -2.41 -27.20
N ILE A 168 -18.51 -2.51 -26.36
CA ILE A 168 -17.97 -3.78 -25.90
C ILE A 168 -18.59 -3.98 -24.52
N ASP A 169 -19.63 -4.80 -24.47
CA ASP A 169 -20.11 -5.40 -23.24
C ASP A 169 -19.03 -6.39 -22.78
N ASP A 170 -18.09 -5.92 -21.96
CA ASP A 170 -17.24 -6.80 -21.18
C ASP A 170 -17.35 -6.40 -19.72
N GLU A 171 -18.25 -7.09 -19.02
CA GLU A 171 -18.31 -7.12 -17.57
C GLU A 171 -17.04 -7.70 -16.93
N ASP A 172 -15.96 -7.95 -17.66
CA ASP A 172 -14.72 -8.59 -17.19
C ASP A 172 -13.44 -7.75 -17.31
N ASP A 173 -13.51 -6.53 -17.82
CA ASP A 173 -12.36 -5.63 -17.79
C ASP A 173 -12.06 -5.15 -16.36
N TYR A 174 -11.03 -5.73 -15.76
CA TYR A 174 -10.47 -5.41 -14.45
C TYR A 174 -10.26 -3.91 -14.25
N PHE A 175 -9.79 -3.18 -15.27
CA PHE A 175 -9.50 -1.76 -15.17
C PHE A 175 -10.78 -0.93 -15.12
N MET A 176 -11.76 -1.28 -15.97
CA MET A 176 -13.06 -0.59 -16.00
C MET A 176 -13.89 -0.82 -14.73
N LYS A 177 -13.76 -2.00 -14.10
CA LYS A 177 -14.37 -2.28 -12.78
C LYS A 177 -13.85 -1.36 -11.68
N GLN A 178 -12.56 -0.99 -11.71
CA GLN A 178 -11.96 -0.14 -10.69
C GLN A 178 -12.41 1.33 -10.80
N LEU A 179 -12.61 1.85 -12.01
CA LEU A 179 -13.04 3.23 -12.24
C LEU A 179 -14.44 3.54 -11.69
N ARG A 180 -15.32 2.54 -11.64
CA ARG A 180 -16.68 2.68 -11.09
C ARG A 180 -16.73 2.75 -9.56
N ARG A 181 -15.59 2.59 -8.88
CA ARG A 181 -15.48 2.56 -7.40
C ARG A 181 -15.09 3.91 -6.79
N ILE A 182 -14.84 4.92 -7.62
CA ILE A 182 -14.52 6.29 -7.21
C ILE A 182 -15.85 7.06 -7.09
N PRO A 183 -16.13 7.76 -5.98
CA PRO A 183 -17.32 8.61 -5.85
C PRO A 183 -17.39 9.71 -6.93
#